data_AF-A0A961X2Z7-F1
#
_entry.id   AF-A0A961X2Z7-F1
#
_cell.length_a   1.000
_cell.length_b   1.000
_cell.length_c   1.000
_cell.angle_alpha   90.00
_cell.angle_beta   90.00
_cell.angle_gamma   90.00
#
_symmetry.space_group_name_H-M   'P 1'
#
loop_
_entity.id
_entity.type
_entity.pdbx_description
1 polymer ?
#
loop_
_entity_poly.entity_id
_entity_poly.type
_entity_poly.pdbx_seq_one_letter_code
_entity_poly.pdbx_strand_id
1 'polypeptide(L)'
;LAKSNVVVMAPAALPAPASTTAETSPVKALQMRAETIGSLALIDAPKTETHVHHELHVHVDAASKTKAERRAEARMKGYEGDSCSECGNFTMVRNGTCLKCDTCGSTSGCS
;
A
#
# COMPACT_ATOMS: atom_id res chain seq x y z
N LEU A 1 48.06 -42.89 -12.37
CA LEU A 1 47.20 -41.96 -13.15
C LEU A 1 45.96 -41.67 -12.31
N ALA A 2 45.77 -40.41 -11.92
CA ALA A 2 44.85 -40.04 -10.83
C ALA A 2 43.38 -40.06 -11.25
N LYS A 3 42.49 -40.48 -10.33
CA LYS A 3 41.04 -40.31 -10.45
C LYS A 3 40.66 -39.01 -9.74
N SER A 4 40.37 -37.96 -10.50
CA SER A 4 39.90 -36.68 -9.94
C SER A 4 38.45 -36.79 -9.49
N ASN A 5 38.21 -36.84 -8.18
CA ASN A 5 36.89 -36.62 -7.60
C ASN A 5 36.65 -35.12 -7.45
N VAL A 6 35.89 -34.52 -8.36
CA VAL A 6 35.37 -33.16 -8.22
C VAL A 6 34.05 -33.23 -7.43
N VAL A 7 34.06 -32.75 -6.19
CA VAL A 7 32.83 -32.55 -5.41
C VAL A 7 32.23 -31.21 -5.82
N VAL A 8 31.14 -31.25 -6.60
CA VAL A 8 30.36 -30.06 -6.95
C VAL A 8 29.48 -29.70 -5.75
N MET A 9 29.78 -28.58 -5.09
CA MET A 9 29.01 -28.10 -3.95
C MET A 9 27.82 -27.27 -4.44
N ALA A 10 26.62 -27.85 -4.41
CA ALA A 10 25.39 -27.16 -4.82
C ALA A 10 24.99 -26.09 -3.80
N PRO A 11 24.57 -24.88 -4.23
CA PRO A 11 24.04 -23.88 -3.32
C PRO A 11 22.65 -24.29 -2.81
N ALA A 12 22.41 -24.07 -1.52
CA ALA A 12 21.12 -24.35 -0.90
C ALA A 12 20.03 -23.40 -1.46
N ALA A 13 18.99 -23.96 -2.06
CA ALA A 13 17.81 -23.21 -2.47
C ALA A 13 17.01 -22.79 -1.22
N LEU A 14 16.82 -21.48 -1.04
CA LEU A 14 15.93 -20.94 -0.02
C LEU A 14 14.46 -21.16 -0.41
N PRO A 15 13.54 -21.43 0.54
CA PRO A 15 12.13 -21.62 0.24
C PRO A 15 11.46 -20.29 -0.15
N ALA A 16 10.68 -20.30 -1.22
CA ALA A 16 9.81 -19.19 -1.58
C ALA A 16 8.63 -19.09 -0.60
N PRO A 17 8.16 -17.87 -0.26
CA PRO A 17 6.93 -17.72 0.52
C PRO A 17 5.73 -18.13 -0.32
N ALA A 18 5.00 -19.14 0.16
CA ALA A 18 3.72 -19.53 -0.43
C ALA A 18 2.65 -18.47 -0.09
N SER A 19 2.31 -17.62 -1.06
CA SER A 19 1.13 -16.75 -0.97
C SER A 19 -0.14 -17.60 -1.09
N THR A 20 -0.60 -18.15 0.03
CA THR A 20 -1.87 -18.88 0.11
C THR A 20 -3.03 -17.95 -0.19
N THR A 21 -3.71 -18.21 -1.31
CA THR A 21 -4.98 -17.58 -1.69
C THR A 21 -6.07 -17.86 -0.67
N ALA A 22 -6.68 -16.81 -0.12
CA ALA A 22 -7.87 -16.92 0.73
C ALA A 22 -8.83 -15.74 0.46
N GLU A 23 -9.43 -15.72 -0.73
CA GLU A 23 -10.55 -14.82 -1.02
C GLU A 23 -11.76 -15.20 -0.15
N THR A 24 -11.97 -14.48 0.94
CA THR A 24 -13.21 -14.56 1.72
C THR A 24 -14.06 -13.35 1.40
N SER A 25 -14.88 -13.46 0.35
CA SER A 25 -15.80 -12.39 -0.08
C SER A 25 -16.83 -12.08 1.03
N PRO A 26 -16.86 -10.86 1.60
CA PRO A 26 -17.70 -10.54 2.76
C PRO A 26 -19.19 -10.33 2.41
N VAL A 27 -19.57 -10.41 1.14
CA VAL A 27 -20.86 -9.90 0.61
C VAL A 27 -22.08 -10.76 1.00
N LYS A 28 -21.90 -11.93 1.63
CA LYS A 28 -22.99 -12.90 1.87
C LYS A 28 -23.43 -13.07 3.34
N ALA A 29 -23.00 -12.21 4.26
CA ALA A 29 -23.22 -12.41 5.70
C ALA A 29 -24.18 -11.42 6.42
N LEU A 30 -24.63 -10.32 5.79
CA LEU A 30 -25.44 -9.31 6.50
C LEU A 30 -26.66 -8.80 5.71
N GLN A 31 -27.45 -9.73 5.17
CA GLN A 31 -28.81 -9.47 4.69
C GLN A 31 -29.81 -9.92 5.76
N MET A 32 -30.35 -8.97 6.52
CA MET A 32 -31.54 -8.99 7.43
C MET A 32 -31.27 -7.92 8.52
N ARG A 33 -32.13 -6.94 8.79
CA ARG A 33 -33.60 -6.90 8.73
C ARG A 33 -34.12 -5.58 8.13
N ALA A 34 -35.32 -5.63 7.55
CA ALA A 34 -36.12 -4.45 7.24
C ALA A 34 -37.01 -4.04 8.44
N GLU A 35 -37.69 -2.89 8.26
CA GLU A 35 -38.82 -2.34 9.05
C GLU A 35 -38.48 -1.54 10.33
N THR A 36 -39.12 -0.39 10.64
CA THR A 36 -40.02 0.50 9.85
C THR A 36 -40.05 1.95 10.41
N ILE A 37 -40.35 2.93 9.54
CA ILE A 37 -41.04 4.24 9.75
C ILE A 37 -40.51 5.23 10.81
N GLY A 38 -40.27 6.48 10.39
CA GLY A 38 -40.07 7.64 11.26
C GLY A 38 -40.07 8.97 10.49
N SER A 39 -41.25 9.54 10.22
CA SER A 39 -41.43 10.79 9.46
C SER A 39 -41.23 12.08 10.28
N LEU A 40 -41.16 13.23 9.58
CA LEU A 40 -41.17 14.64 10.04
C LEU A 40 -39.80 15.16 10.54
N ALA A 41 -39.34 16.39 10.26
CA ALA A 41 -39.87 17.54 9.50
C ALA A 41 -38.70 18.36 8.84
N LEU A 42 -38.86 19.12 7.74
CA LEU A 42 -39.08 20.59 7.68
C LEU A 42 -38.10 21.43 8.57
N ILE A 43 -37.37 22.48 8.16
CA ILE A 43 -37.17 23.26 6.91
C ILE A 43 -35.76 23.91 7.02
N ASP A 44 -34.99 24.08 5.93
CA ASP A 44 -34.43 25.39 5.46
C ASP A 44 -33.64 25.21 4.15
N ALA A 45 -33.66 26.22 3.27
CA ALA A 45 -32.99 26.16 1.96
C ALA A 45 -32.08 27.39 1.74
N PRO A 46 -30.76 27.27 1.97
CA PRO A 46 -29.81 28.29 1.57
C PRO A 46 -29.47 28.15 0.07
N LYS A 47 -29.99 29.12 -0.68
CA LYS A 47 -29.51 29.71 -1.94
C LYS A 47 -28.30 29.07 -2.63
N THR A 48 -28.47 28.89 -3.94
CA THR A 48 -27.42 28.72 -4.95
C THR A 48 -26.24 29.69 -4.76
N GLU A 49 -25.11 29.17 -4.28
CA GLU A 49 -23.81 29.59 -4.77
C GLU A 49 -23.20 28.42 -5.55
N THR A 50 -22.55 28.72 -6.67
CA THR A 50 -22.03 27.74 -7.62
C THR A 50 -20.81 27.02 -7.05
N HIS A 51 -21.04 26.05 -6.17
CA HIS A 51 -20.01 25.09 -5.81
C HIS A 51 -19.69 24.28 -7.07
N VAL A 52 -18.48 24.46 -7.61
CA VAL A 52 -18.04 23.76 -8.81
C VAL A 52 -18.08 22.26 -8.50
N HIS A 53 -19.02 21.54 -9.12
CA HIS A 53 -18.94 20.10 -9.21
C HIS A 53 -17.72 19.78 -10.09
N HIS A 54 -16.54 19.72 -9.47
CA HIS A 54 -15.45 18.99 -10.05
C HIS A 54 -15.86 17.52 -9.98
N GLU A 55 -16.51 17.06 -11.04
CA GLU A 55 -16.98 15.69 -11.21
C GLU A 55 -15.74 14.80 -11.31
N LEU A 56 -15.24 14.44 -10.13
CA LEU A 56 -14.10 13.55 -10.00
C LEU A 56 -14.59 12.20 -10.49
N HIS A 57 -14.15 11.82 -11.69
CA HIS A 57 -14.31 10.47 -12.22
C HIS A 57 -13.57 9.51 -11.29
N VAL A 58 -14.26 9.02 -10.25
CA VAL A 58 -13.74 8.02 -9.33
C VAL A 58 -13.75 6.68 -10.05
N HIS A 59 -12.73 6.45 -10.86
CA HIS A 59 -12.40 5.12 -11.33
C HIS A 59 -12.13 4.24 -10.10
N VAL A 60 -13.02 3.28 -9.84
CA VAL A 60 -12.85 2.25 -8.80
C VAL A 60 -11.90 1.18 -9.35
N ASP A 61 -10.70 1.61 -9.73
CA ASP A 61 -9.60 0.72 -10.08
C ASP A 61 -9.12 0.02 -8.80
N ALA A 62 -9.16 -1.31 -8.83
CA ALA A 62 -8.97 -2.23 -7.71
C ALA A 62 -8.02 -1.73 -6.61
N ALA A 63 -8.59 -1.14 -5.54
CA ALA A 63 -7.96 -0.81 -4.26
C ALA A 63 -6.50 -0.33 -4.34
N SER A 64 -6.19 0.60 -5.25
CA SER A 64 -4.84 1.15 -5.38
C SER A 64 -4.45 1.90 -4.12
N LYS A 65 -3.55 1.30 -3.32
CA LYS A 65 -3.15 1.84 -2.00
C LYS A 65 -2.75 3.29 -2.10
N THR A 66 -3.45 4.13 -1.33
CA THR A 66 -3.26 5.59 -1.39
C THR A 66 -1.83 5.97 -1.05
N LYS A 67 -1.37 7.15 -1.50
CA LYS A 67 -0.02 7.65 -1.15
C LYS A 67 0.18 7.73 0.37
N ALA A 68 -0.89 8.04 1.12
CA ALA A 68 -0.90 8.07 2.58
C ALA A 68 -0.77 6.67 3.19
N GLU A 69 -1.50 5.69 2.66
CA GLU A 69 -1.47 4.30 3.10
C GLU A 69 -0.11 3.64 2.85
N ARG A 70 0.49 3.84 1.66
CA ARG A 70 1.85 3.34 1.37
C ARG A 70 2.92 3.95 2.28
N ARG A 71 2.78 5.24 2.63
CA ARG A 71 3.62 5.91 3.64
C ARG A 71 3.42 5.33 5.04
N ALA A 72 2.18 5.05 5.44
CA ALA A 72 1.87 4.43 6.73
C ALA A 72 2.43 3.01 6.82
N GLU A 73 2.27 2.19 5.77
CA GLU A 73 2.83 0.85 5.66
C GLU A 73 4.36 0.85 5.75
N ALA A 74 5.03 1.80 5.09
CA ALA A 74 6.47 1.96 5.20
C ALA A 74 6.91 2.27 6.64
N ARG A 75 6.20 3.16 7.35
CA ARG A 75 6.48 3.47 8.76
C ARG A 75 6.24 2.30 9.70
N MET A 76 5.18 1.52 9.48
CA MET A 76 4.94 0.28 10.23
C MET A 76 6.05 -0.76 10.02
N LYS A 77 6.75 -0.72 8.88
CA LYS A 77 7.91 -1.56 8.56
C LYS A 77 9.25 -0.99 9.05
N GLY A 78 9.27 0.15 9.73
CA GLY A 78 10.49 0.79 10.24
C GLY A 78 11.22 1.73 9.27
N TYR A 79 10.63 2.05 8.12
CA TYR A 79 11.12 3.11 7.23
C TYR A 79 10.64 4.50 7.68
N GLU A 80 11.32 5.57 7.24
CA GLU A 80 10.91 6.95 7.56
C GLU A 80 9.54 7.33 6.94
N GLY A 81 9.14 6.64 5.87
CA GLY A 81 7.94 6.94 5.09
C GLY A 81 8.09 8.21 4.23
N ASP A 82 9.31 8.59 3.90
CA ASP A 82 9.57 9.66 2.94
C ASP A 82 9.58 9.14 1.49
N SER A 83 9.17 9.98 0.53
CA SER A 83 9.13 9.62 -0.89
C SER A 83 10.50 9.78 -1.52
N CYS A 84 11.08 8.67 -2.00
CA CYS A 84 12.27 8.72 -2.83
C CYS A 84 12.01 9.55 -4.11
N SER A 85 12.89 10.51 -4.42
CA SER A 85 12.83 11.34 -5.62
C SER A 85 12.91 10.54 -6.92
N GLU A 86 13.74 9.49 -6.92
CA GLU A 86 14.08 8.73 -8.13
C GLU A 86 12.98 7.73 -8.54
N CYS A 87 12.36 7.06 -7.57
CA CYS A 87 11.41 5.96 -7.83
C CYS A 87 10.04 6.12 -7.14
N GLY A 88 9.82 7.18 -6.35
CA GLY A 88 8.55 7.46 -5.68
C GLY A 88 8.15 6.48 -4.58
N ASN A 89 9.00 5.51 -4.20
CA ASN A 89 8.71 4.57 -3.12
C ASN A 89 9.01 5.15 -1.72
N PHE A 90 8.40 4.58 -0.68
CA PHE A 90 8.43 5.06 0.70
C PHE A 90 9.44 4.34 1.60
N THR A 91 10.19 3.39 1.04
CA THR A 91 11.13 2.51 1.74
C THR A 91 12.49 3.19 1.93
N MET A 92 12.50 4.39 2.52
CA MET A 92 13.74 5.10 2.85
C MET A 92 14.18 4.82 4.29
N VAL A 93 15.44 4.40 4.45
CA VAL A 93 16.10 4.03 5.71
C VAL A 93 17.18 5.04 6.04
N ARG A 94 17.23 5.47 7.30
CA ARG A 94 18.31 6.31 7.82
C ARG A 94 19.58 5.49 8.05
N ASN A 95 20.65 5.85 7.34
CA ASN A 95 21.97 5.22 7.41
C ASN A 95 22.98 6.30 7.84
N GLY A 96 22.99 6.63 9.13
CA GLY A 96 23.72 7.78 9.67
C GLY A 96 22.98 9.10 9.40
N THR A 97 23.68 10.10 8.87
CA THR A 97 23.07 11.36 8.39
C THR A 97 22.25 11.13 7.12
N CYS A 98 22.72 10.25 6.23
CA CYS A 98 22.09 9.93 4.96
C CYS A 98 20.76 9.17 5.09
N LEU A 99 19.86 9.43 4.14
CA LEU A 99 18.68 8.61 3.85
C LEU A 99 18.95 7.77 2.59
N LYS A 100 18.69 6.45 2.64
CA LYS A 100 18.88 5.50 1.54
C LYS A 100 17.55 4.88 1.12
N CYS A 101 17.25 4.82 -0.18
CA CYS A 101 16.11 4.09 -0.70
C CYS A 101 16.46 2.62 -0.91
N ASP A 102 15.77 1.71 -0.22
CA ASP A 102 16.00 0.26 -0.38
C ASP A 102 15.44 -0.32 -1.68
N THR A 103 14.62 0.43 -2.41
CA THR A 103 14.05 -0.02 -3.70
C THR A 103 15.00 0.20 -4.88
N CYS A 104 15.71 1.35 -4.92
CA CYS A 104 16.56 1.73 -6.05
C CYS A 104 18.01 2.10 -5.67
N GLY A 105 18.36 2.05 -4.38
CA GLY A 105 19.71 2.32 -3.89
C GLY A 105 20.12 3.80 -3.83
N SER A 106 19.24 4.74 -4.23
CA SER A 106 19.55 6.17 -4.17
C SER A 106 19.77 6.65 -2.73
N THR A 107 20.62 7.66 -2.56
CA THR A 107 20.93 8.27 -1.26
C THR A 107 20.76 9.77 -1.29
N SER A 108 20.43 10.36 -0.14
CA SER A 108 20.21 11.80 0.05
C SER A 108 20.63 12.22 1.46
N GLY A 109 20.84 13.51 1.70
CA GLY A 109 21.11 14.04 3.06
C GLY A 109 22.49 13.72 3.64
N CYS A 110 23.47 13.40 2.80
CA CYS A 110 24.86 13.19 3.23
C CYS A 110 25.61 14.52 3.30
N SER A 111 25.72 15.07 4.51
CA SER A 111 26.58 16.21 4.89
C SER A 111 27.67 15.78 5.85
#